data_AF-C7R586-F1
#
_entry.id   AF-C7R586-F1
#
_cell.length_a   1.000
_cell.length_b   1.000
_cell.length_c   1.000
_cell.angle_alpha   90.00
_cell.angle_beta   90.00
_cell.angle_gamma   90.00
#
_symmetry.space_group_name_H-M   'P 1'
#
loop_
_entity.id
_entity.type
_entity.pdbx_description
1 polymer ?
#
loop_
_entity_poly.entity_id
_entity_poly.type
_entity_poly.pdbx_seq_one_letter_code
_entity_poly.pdbx_strand_id
1 'polypeptide(L)'
;MTITHSETDVFTQDPLRFGVGARVTISVMTDNYVEVILNALDAVDPGGLSLATGDVSTWVGGHEHDVLAYLTAVTREIAATGHHASVSIHLSRGCPGEVACALPGGAGPRVVTAPQGEVTGLWAAAEWALYPLGTTTSTATDDAGRAVEPEHMTAIYAAIESTRAAGLYRGSEHYVTRLEGDLGLILGHVTAAWVAVGASVQHVTSHLTLSLNSPSHASATSLGDHS
;
A
#
# COMPACT_ATOMS: atom_id res chain seq x y z
N MET A 1 15.81 27.85 25.53
CA MET A 1 14.80 26.78 25.65
C MET A 1 15.30 25.63 24.80
N THR A 2 16.01 24.70 25.44
CA THR A 2 16.68 23.58 24.76
C THR A 2 15.63 22.53 24.46
N ILE A 3 15.27 22.35 23.19
CA ILE A 3 14.41 21.24 22.78
C ILE A 3 15.23 19.96 22.96
N THR A 4 14.87 19.19 23.97
CA THR A 4 15.38 17.85 24.24
C THR A 4 15.09 16.95 23.05
N HIS A 5 16.11 16.27 22.54
CA HIS A 5 16.06 15.30 21.43
C HIS A 5 15.16 14.06 21.69
N SER A 6 14.27 14.09 22.69
CA SER A 6 13.57 12.93 23.21
C SER A 6 12.15 12.76 22.66
N GLU A 7 11.44 13.83 22.31
CA GLU A 7 10.02 13.71 21.95
C GLU A 7 9.82 13.44 20.45
N THR A 8 10.53 14.20 19.60
CA THR A 8 10.49 14.01 18.14
C THR A 8 10.92 12.61 17.71
N ASP A 9 11.95 12.05 18.34
CA ASP A 9 12.42 10.69 18.04
C ASP A 9 11.34 9.66 18.39
N VAL A 10 10.72 9.74 19.57
CA VAL A 10 9.60 8.84 19.96
C VAL A 10 8.44 8.91 18.98
N PHE A 11 8.09 10.11 18.47
CA PHE A 11 7.06 10.25 17.45
C PHE A 11 7.44 9.63 16.10
N THR A 12 8.72 9.73 15.71
CA THR A 12 9.21 9.07 14.50
C THR A 12 9.41 7.57 14.67
N GLN A 13 9.59 7.04 15.88
CA GLN A 13 9.82 5.61 16.10
C GLN A 13 8.52 4.81 16.35
N ASP A 14 7.48 5.41 16.93
CA ASP A 14 6.19 4.76 17.22
C ASP A 14 5.26 4.77 15.99
N PRO A 15 5.00 3.62 15.33
CA PRO A 15 4.21 3.57 14.10
C PRO A 15 2.76 4.06 14.28
N LEU A 16 2.15 3.84 15.45
CA LEU A 16 0.79 4.28 15.71
C LEU A 16 0.72 5.81 15.82
N ARG A 17 1.74 6.43 16.38
CA ARG A 17 1.85 7.90 16.44
C ARG A 17 2.28 8.50 15.10
N PHE A 18 3.11 7.80 14.34
CA PHE A 18 3.52 8.20 12.99
C PHE A 18 2.47 7.89 11.92
N GLY A 19 1.27 7.40 12.31
CA GLY A 19 0.15 7.17 11.40
C GLY A 19 0.41 6.10 10.34
N VAL A 20 1.22 5.08 10.68
CA VAL A 20 1.49 3.93 9.81
C VAL A 20 0.34 2.94 9.91
N GLY A 21 -0.26 2.63 8.76
CA GLY A 21 -1.32 1.64 8.72
C GLY A 21 -1.99 1.52 7.35
N ALA A 22 -3.06 0.74 7.34
CA ALA A 22 -3.90 0.48 6.20
C ALA A 22 -5.38 0.63 6.55
N ARG A 23 -6.21 0.97 5.56
CA ARG A 23 -7.63 0.63 5.56
C ARG A 23 -7.88 -0.41 4.47
N VAL A 24 -8.63 -1.44 4.81
CA VAL A 24 -8.93 -2.56 3.92
C VAL A 24 -10.43 -2.71 3.77
N THR A 25 -10.90 -2.78 2.53
CA THR A 25 -12.27 -3.13 2.17
C THR A 25 -12.22 -4.36 1.29
N ILE A 26 -12.96 -5.40 1.67
CA ILE A 26 -13.04 -6.67 0.95
C ILE A 26 -14.46 -6.80 0.40
N SER A 27 -14.58 -6.92 -0.91
CA SER A 27 -15.84 -7.22 -1.59
C SER A 27 -15.75 -8.61 -2.20
N VAL A 28 -16.54 -9.55 -1.68
CA VAL A 28 -16.60 -10.93 -2.18
C VAL A 28 -17.88 -11.11 -2.99
N MET A 29 -17.76 -11.59 -4.22
CA MET A 29 -18.88 -11.72 -5.16
C MET A 29 -19.63 -13.03 -4.91
N THR A 30 -20.23 -13.16 -3.73
CA THR A 30 -20.99 -14.34 -3.27
C THR A 30 -22.08 -13.96 -2.28
N ASP A 31 -23.14 -14.75 -2.19
CA ASP A 31 -24.28 -14.50 -1.28
C ASP A 31 -23.90 -14.64 0.20
N ASN A 32 -22.90 -15.48 0.50
CA ASN A 32 -22.36 -15.69 1.84
C ASN A 32 -21.15 -14.78 2.17
N TYR A 33 -21.06 -13.59 1.55
CA TYR A 33 -19.89 -12.72 1.68
C TYR A 33 -19.54 -12.35 3.12
N VAL A 34 -20.54 -12.20 4.00
CA VAL A 34 -20.33 -11.86 5.42
C VAL A 34 -19.50 -12.94 6.11
N GLU A 35 -19.89 -14.20 5.94
CA GLU A 35 -19.19 -15.34 6.54
C GLU A 35 -17.78 -15.47 5.98
N VAL A 36 -17.61 -15.32 4.66
CA VAL A 36 -16.28 -15.37 4.02
C VAL A 36 -15.34 -14.30 4.56
N ILE A 37 -15.81 -13.05 4.67
CA ILE A 37 -14.99 -11.93 5.14
C ILE A 37 -14.63 -12.10 6.61
N LEU A 38 -15.61 -12.40 7.48
CA LEU A 38 -15.36 -12.52 8.91
C LEU A 38 -14.46 -13.73 9.22
N ASN A 39 -14.67 -14.88 8.57
CA ASN A 39 -13.81 -16.04 8.75
C ASN A 39 -12.36 -15.76 8.29
N ALA A 40 -12.16 -15.04 7.19
CA ALA A 40 -10.82 -14.69 6.72
C ALA A 40 -10.09 -13.71 7.66
N LEU A 41 -10.82 -12.78 8.29
CA LEU A 41 -10.26 -11.88 9.29
C LEU A 41 -9.93 -12.63 10.60
N ASP A 42 -10.82 -13.51 11.05
CA ASP A 42 -10.65 -14.28 12.31
C ASP A 42 -9.58 -15.36 12.21
N ALA A 43 -9.28 -15.85 11.00
CA ALA A 43 -8.25 -16.86 10.76
C ALA A 43 -6.81 -16.33 10.91
N VAL A 44 -6.62 -15.01 10.88
CA VAL A 44 -5.30 -14.37 10.89
C VAL A 44 -5.02 -13.72 12.23
N ASP A 45 -3.96 -14.16 12.90
CA ASP A 45 -3.48 -13.53 14.13
C ASP A 45 -2.92 -12.12 13.81
N PRO A 46 -3.50 -11.04 14.37
CA PRO A 46 -2.98 -9.69 14.18
C PRO A 46 -1.64 -9.44 14.88
N GLY A 47 -1.22 -10.31 15.81
CA GLY A 47 0.00 -10.12 16.58
C GLY A 47 0.03 -8.78 17.31
N GLY A 48 1.03 -7.94 17.02
CA GLY A 48 1.20 -6.61 17.62
C GLY A 48 0.36 -5.50 16.97
N LEU A 49 -0.45 -5.80 15.95
CA LEU A 49 -1.24 -4.81 15.23
C LEU A 49 -2.45 -4.34 16.03
N SER A 50 -2.82 -3.08 15.82
CA SER A 50 -4.09 -2.52 16.27
C SER A 50 -5.13 -2.62 15.15
N LEU A 51 -6.29 -3.22 15.44
CA LEU A 51 -7.36 -3.42 14.48
C LEU A 51 -8.65 -2.72 14.91
N ALA A 52 -9.40 -2.22 13.94
CA ALA A 52 -10.78 -1.78 14.15
C ALA A 52 -11.61 -2.00 12.88
N THR A 53 -12.57 -2.91 12.93
CA THR A 53 -13.51 -3.18 11.82
C THR A 53 -14.78 -2.37 11.99
N GLY A 54 -15.12 -1.57 10.97
CA GLY A 54 -16.39 -0.87 10.85
C GLY A 54 -17.27 -1.46 9.76
N ASP A 55 -18.36 -0.76 9.44
CA ASP A 55 -19.31 -1.11 8.37
C ASP A 55 -18.75 -0.88 6.95
N VAL A 56 -17.70 -0.08 6.79
CA VAL A 56 -17.08 0.23 5.49
C VAL A 56 -15.74 -0.49 5.26
N SER A 57 -14.93 -0.62 6.31
CA SER A 57 -13.55 -1.13 6.20
C SER A 57 -12.99 -1.56 7.55
N THR A 58 -11.92 -2.35 7.50
CA THR A 58 -11.05 -2.64 8.63
C THR A 58 -9.84 -1.71 8.61
N TRP A 59 -9.61 -1.00 9.71
CA TRP A 59 -8.37 -0.27 9.95
C TRP A 59 -7.33 -1.21 10.59
N VAL A 60 -6.09 -1.12 10.11
CA VAL A 60 -4.92 -1.87 10.59
C VAL A 60 -3.81 -0.86 10.87
N GLY A 61 -3.37 -0.76 12.12
CA GLY A 61 -2.28 0.13 12.53
C GLY A 61 -1.11 -0.63 13.15
N GLY A 62 0.12 -0.26 12.80
CA GLY A 62 1.32 -0.91 13.35
C GLY A 62 2.54 -0.76 12.44
N HIS A 63 3.54 -1.61 12.64
CA HIS A 63 4.77 -1.56 11.85
C HIS A 63 4.54 -2.08 10.42
N GLU A 64 5.22 -1.51 9.41
CA GLU A 64 4.99 -1.85 8.00
C GLU A 64 5.20 -3.33 7.65
N HIS A 65 6.14 -4.01 8.31
CA HIS A 65 6.38 -5.44 8.10
C HIS A 65 5.18 -6.26 8.58
N ASP A 66 4.66 -5.93 9.76
CA ASP A 66 3.50 -6.61 10.34
C ASP A 66 2.23 -6.30 9.54
N VAL A 67 2.05 -5.06 9.10
CA VAL A 67 0.96 -4.66 8.21
C VAL A 67 1.00 -5.46 6.91
N LEU A 68 2.17 -5.57 6.26
CA LEU A 68 2.33 -6.38 5.05
C LEU A 68 1.98 -7.86 5.31
N ALA A 69 2.50 -8.44 6.40
CA ALA A 69 2.26 -9.84 6.74
C ALA A 69 0.76 -10.11 6.96
N TYR A 70 0.08 -9.25 7.71
CA TYR A 70 -1.36 -9.35 7.95
C TYR A 70 -2.18 -9.19 6.67
N LEU A 71 -1.89 -8.18 5.84
CA LEU A 71 -2.57 -7.99 4.55
C LEU A 71 -2.38 -9.19 3.63
N THR A 72 -1.19 -9.75 3.59
CA THR A 72 -0.88 -10.95 2.80
C THR A 72 -1.66 -12.15 3.31
N ALA A 73 -1.68 -12.40 4.62
CA ALA A 73 -2.42 -13.51 5.21
C ALA A 73 -3.94 -13.40 4.96
N VAL A 74 -4.55 -12.23 5.22
CA VAL A 74 -6.00 -12.04 5.02
C VAL A 74 -6.38 -12.20 3.55
N THR A 75 -5.61 -11.62 2.63
CA THR A 75 -5.90 -11.74 1.19
C THR A 75 -5.68 -13.17 0.67
N ARG A 76 -4.74 -13.93 1.25
CA ARG A 76 -4.58 -15.36 0.98
C ARG A 76 -5.80 -16.17 1.44
N GLU A 77 -6.34 -15.91 2.63
CA GLU A 77 -7.56 -16.57 3.12
C GLU A 77 -8.75 -16.28 2.19
N ILE A 78 -8.92 -15.03 1.75
CA ILE A 78 -9.95 -14.67 0.76
C ILE A 78 -9.73 -15.41 -0.56
N ALA A 79 -8.50 -15.40 -1.10
CA ALA A 79 -8.19 -16.07 -2.36
C ALA A 79 -8.40 -17.59 -2.28
N ALA A 80 -8.07 -18.21 -1.15
CA ALA A 80 -8.22 -19.65 -0.91
C ALA A 80 -9.68 -20.12 -0.96
N THR A 81 -10.64 -19.23 -0.74
CA THR A 81 -12.07 -19.56 -0.90
C THR A 81 -12.48 -19.86 -2.34
N GLY A 82 -11.66 -19.45 -3.33
CA GLY A 82 -11.97 -19.57 -4.75
C GLY A 82 -13.04 -18.61 -5.26
N HIS A 83 -13.67 -17.82 -4.38
CA HIS A 83 -14.61 -16.77 -4.79
C HIS A 83 -13.87 -15.62 -5.45
N HIS A 84 -14.50 -15.02 -6.46
CA HIS A 84 -14.05 -13.72 -6.97
C HIS A 84 -14.16 -12.69 -5.85
N ALA A 85 -13.06 -11.98 -5.61
CA ALA A 85 -13.03 -10.88 -4.66
C ALA A 85 -12.27 -9.68 -5.22
N SER A 86 -12.74 -8.49 -4.86
CA SER A 86 -12.01 -7.24 -4.98
C SER A 86 -11.57 -6.80 -3.59
N VAL A 87 -10.28 -6.48 -3.42
CA VAL A 87 -9.72 -6.00 -2.15
C VAL A 87 -9.08 -4.64 -2.36
N SER A 88 -9.68 -3.59 -1.80
CA SER A 88 -9.13 -2.24 -1.82
C SER A 88 -8.34 -1.98 -0.53
N ILE A 89 -7.08 -1.58 -0.68
CA ILE A 89 -6.11 -1.35 0.39
C ILE A 89 -5.60 0.09 0.26
N HIS A 90 -5.82 0.88 1.30
CA HIS A 90 -5.35 2.25 1.40
C HIS A 90 -4.26 2.32 2.46
N LEU A 91 -3.01 2.38 2.03
CA LEU A 91 -1.85 2.54 2.90
C LEU A 91 -1.65 4.02 3.22
N SER A 92 -1.29 4.31 4.46
CA SER A 92 -0.96 5.66 4.93
C SER A 92 0.19 5.60 5.90
N ARG A 93 1.17 6.50 5.72
CA ARG A 93 2.22 6.79 6.69
C ARG A 93 2.44 8.29 6.76
N GLY A 94 2.77 8.76 7.95
CA GLY A 94 2.92 10.18 8.23
C GLY A 94 1.94 10.63 9.30
N CYS A 95 2.28 11.72 9.99
CA CYS A 95 1.57 12.18 11.17
C CYS A 95 0.07 12.40 10.91
N PRO A 96 -0.81 11.84 11.76
CA PRO A 96 -2.24 12.05 11.65
C PRO A 96 -2.61 13.48 12.09
N GLY A 97 -3.07 14.30 11.13
CA GLY A 97 -3.85 15.49 11.42
C GLY A 97 -3.09 16.74 11.90
N GLU A 98 -3.78 17.88 11.74
CA GLU A 98 -3.31 19.27 11.81
C GLU A 98 -2.59 19.68 13.12
N VAL A 99 -2.74 18.90 14.21
CA VAL A 99 -2.26 19.29 15.54
C VAL A 99 -0.74 19.07 15.71
N ALA A 100 -0.16 18.05 15.07
CA ALA A 100 1.27 17.74 15.17
C ALA A 100 2.11 18.42 14.08
N CYS A 101 1.50 18.76 12.94
CA CYS A 101 2.14 19.60 11.90
C CYS A 101 2.41 21.03 12.38
N ALA A 102 1.79 21.45 13.49
CA ALA A 102 1.96 22.77 14.09
C ALA A 102 3.20 22.88 15.02
N LEU A 103 3.88 21.78 15.35
CA LEU A 103 5.10 21.81 16.15
C LEU A 103 6.29 22.31 15.30
N PRO A 104 7.13 23.24 15.81
CA PRO A 104 8.33 23.65 15.10
C PRO A 104 9.25 22.44 14.87
N GLY A 105 9.35 22.00 13.60
CA GLY A 105 10.21 20.89 13.17
C GLY A 105 9.50 19.59 12.76
N GLY A 106 8.21 19.40 13.10
CA GLY A 106 7.43 18.20 12.73
C GLY A 106 8.09 16.85 13.12
N ALA A 107 7.47 15.74 12.74
CA ALA A 107 8.16 14.45 12.66
C ALA A 107 8.69 14.33 11.22
N GLY A 108 10.01 14.33 11.02
CA GLY A 108 10.60 14.26 9.68
C GLY A 108 10.32 12.93 8.95
N PRO A 109 10.78 12.79 7.70
CA PRO A 109 10.76 11.50 6.98
C PRO A 109 11.41 10.40 7.81
N ARG A 110 10.91 9.17 7.65
CA ARG A 110 11.34 8.03 8.45
C ARG A 110 11.95 6.96 7.56
N VAL A 111 13.18 6.57 7.86
CA VAL A 111 13.86 5.48 7.18
C VAL A 111 13.61 4.18 7.95
N VAL A 112 13.08 3.18 7.25
CA VAL A 112 12.98 1.80 7.75
C VAL A 112 13.41 0.84 6.66
N THR A 113 13.81 -0.36 7.07
CA THR A 113 14.04 -1.47 6.14
C THR A 113 12.76 -1.75 5.36
N ALA A 114 12.85 -1.77 4.03
CA ALA A 114 11.71 -2.05 3.17
C ALA A 114 11.15 -3.46 3.43
N PRO A 115 9.84 -3.61 3.70
CA PRO A 115 9.19 -4.92 3.80
C PRO A 115 9.42 -5.76 2.54
N GLN A 116 9.62 -7.06 2.73
CA GLN A 116 9.79 -8.01 1.62
C GLN A 116 8.53 -8.86 1.51
N GLY A 117 8.01 -8.99 0.29
CA GLY A 117 6.91 -9.90 0.01
C GLY A 117 7.34 -11.35 0.07
N GLU A 118 6.39 -12.24 0.36
CA GLU A 118 6.55 -13.69 0.19
C GLU A 118 5.93 -14.15 -1.14
N VAL A 119 6.37 -15.31 -1.64
CA VAL A 119 5.73 -15.97 -2.79
C VAL A 119 4.57 -16.81 -2.26
N THR A 120 3.36 -16.50 -2.72
CA THR A 120 2.12 -17.16 -2.25
C THR A 120 1.65 -18.28 -3.18
N GLY A 121 2.09 -18.28 -4.44
CA GLY A 121 1.59 -19.13 -5.51
C GLY A 121 0.22 -18.71 -6.04
N LEU A 122 -0.36 -17.63 -5.53
CA LEU A 122 -1.67 -17.14 -5.91
C LEU A 122 -1.51 -16.01 -6.91
N TRP A 123 -2.19 -16.13 -8.05
CA TRP A 123 -2.19 -15.07 -9.06
C TRP A 123 -3.18 -13.96 -8.70
N ALA A 124 -2.78 -12.71 -8.89
CA ALA A 124 -3.65 -11.55 -8.77
C ALA A 124 -3.37 -10.51 -9.86
N ALA A 125 -4.42 -9.77 -10.24
CA ALA A 125 -4.28 -8.49 -10.93
C ALA A 125 -4.46 -7.36 -9.91
N ALA A 126 -3.81 -6.23 -10.16
CA ALA A 126 -3.91 -5.08 -9.29
C ALA A 126 -3.82 -3.75 -10.05
N GLU A 127 -4.46 -2.74 -9.48
CA GLU A 127 -4.37 -1.34 -9.89
C GLU A 127 -3.82 -0.54 -8.72
N TRP A 128 -2.69 0.14 -8.97
CA TRP A 128 -1.93 0.80 -7.91
C TRP A 128 -1.69 2.28 -8.22
N ALA A 129 -1.92 3.12 -7.22
CA ALA A 129 -1.58 4.54 -7.23
C ALA A 129 -0.82 4.93 -5.96
N LEU A 130 0.13 5.84 -6.10
CA LEU A 130 1.02 6.30 -5.04
C LEU A 130 0.98 7.83 -4.97
N TYR A 131 0.84 8.37 -3.77
CA TYR A 131 0.67 9.80 -3.52
C TYR A 131 1.69 10.29 -2.49
N PRO A 132 2.87 10.76 -2.93
CA PRO A 132 3.79 11.50 -2.08
C PRO A 132 3.17 12.87 -1.76
N LEU A 133 2.77 13.10 -0.50
CA LEU A 133 2.08 14.32 -0.05
C LEU A 133 3.08 15.30 0.59
N GLY A 134 2.83 16.60 0.44
CA GLY A 134 3.66 17.64 1.06
C GLY A 134 5.00 17.89 0.35
N THR A 135 5.22 17.31 -0.83
CA THR A 135 6.28 17.76 -1.74
C THR A 135 5.94 19.15 -2.24
N THR A 136 6.91 20.06 -2.30
CA THR A 136 6.63 21.40 -2.82
C THR A 136 6.20 21.31 -4.29
N THR A 137 5.13 22.01 -4.67
CA THR A 137 4.88 22.27 -6.09
C THR A 137 5.95 23.26 -6.54
N SER A 138 6.96 22.75 -7.23
CA SER A 138 7.99 23.59 -7.84
C SER A 138 7.35 24.47 -8.90
N THR A 139 7.26 25.78 -8.66
CA THR A 139 7.17 26.78 -9.74
C THR A 139 8.56 27.13 -10.26
N ALA A 140 9.59 26.36 -9.88
CA ALA A 140 10.95 26.65 -10.27
C ALA A 140 11.13 26.34 -11.75
N THR A 141 11.87 27.22 -12.39
CA THR A 141 12.39 27.00 -13.73
C THR A 141 13.88 26.75 -13.63
N ASP A 142 14.42 25.88 -14.49
CA ASP A 142 15.87 25.75 -14.63
C ASP A 142 16.50 27.03 -15.22
N ASP A 143 17.83 27.06 -15.35
CA ASP A 143 18.56 28.20 -15.91
C ASP A 143 18.14 28.55 -17.36
N ALA A 144 17.43 27.63 -18.04
CA ALA A 144 16.90 27.81 -19.40
C ALA A 144 15.41 28.20 -19.41
N GLY A 145 14.80 28.47 -18.25
CA GLY A 145 13.40 28.88 -18.13
C GLY A 145 12.38 27.74 -18.29
N ARG A 146 12.81 26.48 -18.24
CA ARG A 146 11.91 25.31 -18.36
C ARG A 146 11.37 24.92 -17.00
N ALA A 147 10.10 24.54 -16.92
CA ALA A 147 9.51 24.04 -15.69
C ALA A 147 10.29 22.84 -15.17
N VAL A 148 10.69 22.88 -13.91
CA VAL A 148 11.30 21.75 -13.22
C VAL A 148 10.21 20.78 -12.81
N GLU A 149 10.41 19.50 -13.10
CA GLU A 149 9.49 18.43 -12.74
C GLU A 149 9.22 18.45 -11.23
N PRO A 150 7.96 18.37 -10.77
CA PRO A 150 7.66 18.34 -9.35
C PRO A 150 8.30 17.14 -8.64
N GLU A 151 8.75 17.35 -7.41
CA GLU A 151 9.44 16.31 -6.63
C GLU A 151 8.60 15.04 -6.43
N HIS A 152 7.27 15.15 -6.30
CA HIS A 152 6.39 13.98 -6.20
C HIS A 152 6.44 13.09 -7.45
N MET A 153 6.52 13.69 -8.64
CA MET A 153 6.55 12.92 -9.89
C MET A 153 7.82 12.09 -10.00
N THR A 154 8.96 12.61 -9.53
CA THR A 154 10.22 11.85 -9.47
C THR A 154 10.06 10.57 -8.64
N ALA A 155 9.42 10.66 -7.47
CA ALA A 155 9.18 9.49 -6.62
C ALA A 155 8.19 8.50 -7.26
N ILE A 156 7.14 8.99 -7.92
CA ILE A 156 6.16 8.15 -8.63
C ILE A 156 6.83 7.41 -9.79
N TYR A 157 7.65 8.09 -10.61
CA TYR A 157 8.34 7.45 -11.73
C TYR A 157 9.36 6.41 -11.26
N ALA A 158 10.11 6.69 -10.19
CA ALA A 158 11.03 5.72 -9.60
C ALA A 158 10.28 4.47 -9.10
N ALA A 159 9.12 4.66 -8.47
CA ALA A 159 8.25 3.58 -8.04
C ALA A 159 7.74 2.74 -9.23
N ILE A 160 7.26 3.39 -10.30
CA ILE A 160 6.84 2.69 -11.53
C ILE A 160 8.00 1.91 -12.15
N GLU A 161 9.20 2.50 -12.26
CA GLU A 161 10.35 1.79 -12.82
C GLU A 161 10.71 0.56 -11.98
N SER A 162 10.61 0.65 -10.65
CA SER A 162 10.81 -0.50 -9.78
C SER A 162 9.79 -1.63 -10.03
N THR A 163 8.55 -1.32 -10.43
CA THR A 163 7.55 -2.35 -10.80
C THR A 163 7.94 -3.10 -12.07
N ARG A 164 8.61 -2.41 -13.02
CA ARG A 164 9.13 -3.02 -14.26
C ARG A 164 10.29 -3.94 -13.94
N ALA A 165 11.23 -3.47 -13.12
CA ALA A 165 12.37 -4.26 -12.67
C ALA A 165 11.94 -5.52 -11.90
N ALA A 166 10.84 -5.45 -11.15
CA ALA A 166 10.25 -6.60 -10.45
C ALA A 166 9.45 -7.56 -11.36
N GLY A 167 9.24 -7.22 -12.65
CA GLY A 167 8.44 -8.04 -13.58
C GLY A 167 6.92 -8.01 -13.34
N LEU A 168 6.46 -7.14 -12.44
CA LEU A 168 5.04 -7.03 -12.04
C LEU A 168 4.26 -6.07 -12.94
N TYR A 169 4.94 -5.11 -13.58
CA TYR A 169 4.30 -4.13 -14.44
C TYR A 169 3.53 -4.78 -15.61
N ARG A 170 2.33 -4.28 -15.88
CA ARG A 170 1.54 -4.65 -17.07
C ARG A 170 1.17 -3.47 -17.93
N GLY A 171 0.84 -2.34 -17.33
CA GLY A 171 0.41 -1.18 -18.09
C GLY A 171 0.25 0.06 -17.23
N SER A 172 0.15 1.20 -17.89
CA SER A 172 -0.37 2.41 -17.30
C SER A 172 -1.81 2.54 -17.76
N GLU A 173 -2.72 2.64 -16.81
CA GLU A 173 -4.13 2.93 -17.08
C GLU A 173 -4.44 4.35 -16.60
N HIS A 174 -5.66 4.83 -16.83
CA HIS A 174 -6.04 6.13 -16.30
C HIS A 174 -5.94 6.11 -14.77
N TYR A 175 -5.06 6.97 -14.22
CA TYR A 175 -4.84 7.21 -12.79
C TYR A 175 -4.05 6.15 -12.01
N VAL A 176 -3.78 4.99 -12.60
CA VAL A 176 -3.16 3.85 -11.91
C VAL A 176 -2.10 3.15 -12.76
N THR A 177 -1.18 2.46 -12.09
CA THR A 177 -0.29 1.46 -12.71
C THR A 177 -0.90 0.09 -12.52
N ARG A 178 -1.11 -0.64 -13.62
CA ARG A 178 -1.57 -2.02 -13.61
C ARG A 178 -0.42 -2.97 -13.31
N LEU A 179 -0.62 -3.84 -12.33
CA LEU A 179 0.29 -4.90 -11.92
C LEU A 179 -0.39 -6.26 -12.06
N GLU A 180 0.36 -7.30 -12.41
CA GLU A 180 -0.11 -8.69 -12.36
C GLU A 180 1.04 -9.64 -12.01
N GLY A 181 0.72 -10.71 -11.30
CA GLY A 181 1.71 -11.69 -10.85
C GLY A 181 1.28 -12.38 -9.56
N ASP A 182 2.27 -12.80 -8.77
CA ASP A 182 2.03 -13.40 -7.46
C ASP A 182 1.50 -12.34 -6.47
N LEU A 183 0.43 -12.68 -5.75
CA LEU A 183 -0.25 -11.82 -4.78
C LEU A 183 0.71 -11.25 -3.72
N GLY A 184 1.56 -12.09 -3.12
CA GLY A 184 2.48 -11.66 -2.08
C GLY A 184 3.63 -10.82 -2.62
N LEU A 185 4.08 -11.09 -3.84
CA LEU A 185 5.06 -10.23 -4.52
C LEU A 185 4.46 -8.86 -4.86
N ILE A 186 3.20 -8.79 -5.31
CA ILE A 186 2.50 -7.51 -5.55
C ILE A 186 2.39 -6.72 -4.23
N LEU A 187 1.83 -7.33 -3.18
CA LEU A 187 1.66 -6.69 -1.88
C LEU A 187 3.00 -6.22 -1.28
N GLY A 188 4.02 -7.07 -1.34
CA GLY A 188 5.36 -6.74 -0.89
C GLY A 188 5.95 -5.56 -1.66
N HIS A 189 5.81 -5.58 -2.99
CA HIS A 189 6.36 -4.53 -3.85
C HIS A 189 5.69 -3.16 -3.60
N VAL A 190 4.35 -3.10 -3.57
CA VAL A 190 3.66 -1.82 -3.32
C VAL A 190 3.96 -1.27 -1.93
N THR A 191 4.09 -2.15 -0.93
CA THR A 191 4.42 -1.75 0.44
C THR A 191 5.87 -1.25 0.52
N ALA A 192 6.80 -1.95 -0.12
CA ALA A 192 8.19 -1.54 -0.21
C ALA A 192 8.35 -0.18 -0.90
N ALA A 193 7.65 0.06 -2.01
CA ALA A 193 7.71 1.33 -2.72
C ALA A 193 7.10 2.48 -1.90
N TRP A 194 5.96 2.25 -1.26
CA TRP A 194 5.35 3.19 -0.32
C TRP A 194 6.29 3.51 0.87
N VAL A 195 6.99 2.51 1.38
CA VAL A 195 8.03 2.68 2.41
C VAL A 195 9.24 3.46 1.89
N ALA A 196 9.70 3.19 0.68
CA ALA A 196 10.84 3.88 0.10
C ALA A 196 10.56 5.37 -0.10
N VAL A 197 9.36 5.73 -0.59
CA VAL A 197 8.98 7.13 -0.75
C VAL A 197 8.88 7.85 0.60
N GLY A 198 8.37 7.19 1.65
CA GLY A 198 8.28 7.84 2.95
C GLY A 198 9.63 8.03 3.67
N ALA A 199 10.73 7.54 3.10
CA ALA A 199 12.08 7.88 3.54
C ALA A 199 12.50 9.29 3.11
N SER A 200 11.87 9.87 2.08
CA SER A 200 12.13 11.23 1.59
C SER A 200 10.94 12.17 1.78
N VAL A 201 9.72 11.65 1.89
CA VAL A 201 8.49 12.42 2.03
C VAL A 201 7.79 12.09 3.35
N GLN A 202 7.40 13.12 4.10
CA GLN A 202 6.83 12.93 5.43
C GLN A 202 5.49 12.17 5.39
N HIS A 203 4.59 12.57 4.49
CA HIS A 203 3.24 12.00 4.36
C HIS A 203 3.12 11.29 3.02
N VAL A 204 2.81 10.00 3.04
CA VAL A 204 2.64 9.22 1.82
C VAL A 204 1.42 8.33 1.97
N THR A 205 0.51 8.43 1.02
CA THR A 205 -0.60 7.50 0.88
C THR A 205 -0.44 6.69 -0.39
N SER A 206 -1.00 5.49 -0.39
CA SER A 206 -0.99 4.59 -1.55
C SER A 206 -2.30 3.84 -1.59
N HIS A 207 -2.89 3.72 -2.78
CA HIS A 207 -4.11 2.96 -3.00
C HIS A 207 -3.81 1.79 -3.92
N LEU A 208 -4.15 0.58 -3.48
CA LEU A 208 -4.11 -0.65 -4.26
C LEU A 208 -5.51 -1.24 -4.31
N THR A 209 -5.99 -1.62 -5.48
CA THR A 209 -7.14 -2.53 -5.61
C THR A 209 -6.67 -3.83 -6.23
N LEU A 210 -6.91 -4.95 -5.54
CA LEU A 210 -6.59 -6.30 -5.98
C LEU A 210 -7.83 -6.98 -6.54
N SER A 211 -7.67 -7.75 -7.61
CA SER A 211 -8.67 -8.69 -8.11
C SER A 211 -8.15 -10.11 -7.92
N LEU A 212 -8.90 -10.91 -7.16
CA LEU A 212 -8.62 -12.30 -6.83
C LEU A 212 -9.67 -13.18 -7.50
N ASN A 213 -9.26 -14.27 -8.14
CA ASN A 213 -10.16 -15.26 -8.75
C ASN A 213 -11.22 -14.67 -9.71
N SER A 214 -10.92 -13.56 -10.42
CA SER A 214 -11.88 -13.00 -11.36
C SER A 214 -12.23 -14.01 -12.47
N PRO A 215 -13.52 -14.20 -12.80
CA PRO A 215 -13.95 -15.12 -13.85
C PRO A 215 -13.36 -14.79 -15.23
N SER A 216 -13.05 -13.51 -15.49
CA SER A 216 -12.45 -13.07 -16.75
C SER A 216 -11.04 -13.65 -16.97
N HIS A 217 -10.33 -14.03 -15.91
CA HIS A 217 -9.01 -14.65 -16.02
C HIS A 217 -9.08 -16.17 -16.16
N ALA A 218 -10.12 -16.82 -15.62
CA ALA A 218 -10.35 -18.25 -15.82
C ALA A 218 -10.68 -18.60 -17.28
N SER A 219 -11.41 -17.72 -17.99
CA SER A 219 -11.75 -17.93 -19.42
C SER A 219 -10.56 -17.76 -20.36
N ALA A 220 -9.53 -17.01 -19.97
CA ALA A 220 -8.33 -16.82 -20.79
C ALA A 220 -7.46 -18.09 -20.88
N THR A 221 -7.47 -18.94 -19.86
CA THR A 221 -6.73 -20.22 -19.85
C THR A 221 -7.39 -21.29 -20.73
N SER A 222 -8.72 -21.27 -20.89
CA SER A 222 -9.43 -22.26 -21.72
C SER A 222 -9.36 -22.02 -23.24
N LEU A 223 -8.93 -20.85 -23.68
CA LEU A 223 -8.82 -20.48 -25.11
C LEU A 223 -7.43 -20.74 -25.72
N GLY A 224 -6.45 -21.19 -24.93
CA GLY A 224 -5.08 -21.47 -25.37
C GLY A 224 -4.80 -22.90 -25.82
N ASP A 225 -5.75 -23.83 -25.69
CA ASP A 225 -5.54 -25.28 -25.92
C ASP A 225 -6.07 -25.78 -27.27
N HIS A 226 -6.36 -24.86 -28.20
CA HIS A 226 -6.76 -25.17 -29.57
C HIS A 226 -5.91 -24.37 -30.57
N SER A 227 -4.64 -24.74 -30.72
CA SER A 227 -3.83 -24.48 -31.93
C SER A 227 -2.75 -25.53 -32.09
#